data_AF-V5IDC6-F1
#
_entry.id   AF-V5IDC6-F1
#
_cell.length_a   1.000
_cell.length_b   1.000
_cell.length_c   1.000
_cell.angle_alpha   90.00
_cell.angle_beta   90.00
_cell.angle_gamma   90.00
#
_symmetry.space_group_name_H-M   'P 1'
#
loop_
_entity.id
_entity.type
_entity.pdbx_description
1 polymer ?
#
loop_
_entity_poly.entity_id
_entity_poly.type
_entity_poly.pdbx_seq_one_letter_code
_entity_poly.pdbx_strand_id
1 'polypeptide(L)'
;MKPAFLLDVALHCFTLEIAQGKWEAEGVPPTISKEEHLDALRRIVNLHWLPLLQLHEFYTINVDALVDVFHQKVIDLGAPTSAPLPDKPL
;
A
#
# COMPACT_ATOMS: atom_id res chain seq x y z
N MET A 1 -7.21 8.42 -7.20
CA MET A 1 -6.61 7.68 -8.34
C MET A 1 -5.19 7.16 -8.08
N LYS A 2 -4.38 7.76 -7.17
CA LYS A 2 -2.99 7.33 -6.88
C LYS A 2 -2.79 5.82 -6.58
N PRO A 3 -3.56 5.16 -5.68
CA PRO A 3 -3.30 3.75 -5.35
C PRO A 3 -3.61 2.79 -6.51
N ALA A 4 -4.66 3.07 -7.29
CA ALA A 4 -5.00 2.26 -8.46
C ALA A 4 -3.93 2.36 -9.55
N PHE A 5 -3.41 3.56 -9.79
CA PHE A 5 -2.31 3.76 -10.74
C PHE A 5 -1.03 3.04 -10.31
N LEU A 6 -0.68 3.11 -9.01
CA LEU A 6 0.49 2.41 -8.48
C LEU A 6 0.37 0.89 -8.64
N LEU A 7 -0.81 0.35 -8.36
CA LEU A 7 -1.11 -1.07 -8.57
C LEU A 7 -0.93 -1.47 -10.04
N ASP A 8 -1.42 -0.66 -10.97
CA ASP A 8 -1.35 -0.94 -12.40
C ASP A 8 0.11 -0.98 -12.91
N VAL A 9 0.92 0.02 -12.52
CA VAL A 9 2.36 0.05 -12.83
C VAL A 9 3.08 -1.16 -12.24
N ALA A 10 2.77 -1.53 -10.99
CA ALA A 10 3.41 -2.67 -10.35
C ALA A 10 3.03 -4.00 -11.01
N LEU A 11 1.77 -4.18 -11.41
CA LEU A 11 1.32 -5.35 -12.17
C LEU A 11 2.00 -5.41 -13.53
N HIS A 12 2.16 -4.27 -14.21
CA HIS A 12 2.91 -4.20 -15.45
C HIS A 12 4.37 -4.67 -15.26
N CYS A 13 5.08 -4.11 -14.27
CA CYS A 13 6.44 -4.55 -13.95
C CYS A 13 6.50 -6.05 -13.64
N PHE A 14 5.56 -6.56 -12.85
CA PHE A 14 5.49 -7.97 -12.50
C PHE A 14 5.31 -8.88 -13.73
N THR A 15 4.43 -8.50 -14.66
CA THR A 15 4.25 -9.27 -15.92
C THR A 15 5.50 -9.29 -16.79
N LEU A 16 6.28 -8.20 -16.81
CA LEU A 16 7.58 -8.17 -17.51
C LEU A 16 8.59 -9.13 -16.87
N GLU A 17 8.60 -9.23 -15.54
CA GLU A 17 9.47 -10.17 -14.82
C GLU A 17 9.11 -11.64 -15.08
N ILE A 18 7.81 -11.94 -15.17
CA ILE A 18 7.32 -13.27 -15.57
C ILE A 18 7.78 -13.58 -17.00
N ALA A 19 7.64 -12.64 -17.93
CA ALA A 19 8.09 -12.82 -19.31
C ALA A 19 9.61 -13.05 -19.42
N GLN A 20 10.39 -12.52 -18.47
CA GLN A 20 11.84 -12.75 -18.36
C GLN A 20 12.19 -14.09 -17.68
N GLY A 21 11.22 -14.86 -17.21
CA GLY A 21 11.44 -16.16 -16.57
C GLY A 21 11.95 -16.09 -15.13
N LYS A 22 11.93 -14.92 -14.48
CA LYS A 22 12.43 -14.75 -13.10
C LYS A 22 11.67 -15.59 -12.07
N TRP A 23 10.43 -15.93 -12.37
CA TRP A 23 9.50 -16.62 -11.46
C TRP A 23 9.32 -18.11 -11.78
N GLU A 24 10.14 -18.67 -12.69
CA GLU A 24 10.09 -20.09 -13.06
C GLU A 24 10.34 -21.01 -11.84
N ALA A 25 11.29 -20.63 -10.98
CA ALA A 25 11.60 -21.38 -9.75
C ALA A 25 10.43 -21.41 -8.76
N GLU A 26 9.52 -20.45 -8.84
CA GLU A 26 8.33 -20.37 -7.97
C GLU A 26 7.08 -20.99 -8.61
N GLY A 27 7.22 -21.58 -9.80
CA GLY A 27 6.15 -22.27 -10.51
C GLY A 27 5.39 -21.40 -11.52
N VAL A 28 5.90 -20.20 -11.84
CA VAL A 28 5.29 -19.31 -12.85
C VAL A 28 6.22 -19.18 -14.05
N PRO A 29 6.03 -20.01 -15.09
CA PRO A 29 6.80 -19.90 -16.31
C PRO A 29 6.33 -18.72 -17.19
N PRO A 30 7.17 -18.26 -18.14
CA PRO A 30 6.83 -17.20 -19.10
C PRO A 30 5.58 -17.51 -19.93
N THR A 31 5.29 -18.80 -20.16
CA THR A 31 4.11 -19.26 -20.88
C THR A 31 3.16 -19.97 -19.92
N ILE A 32 2.04 -19.34 -19.60
CA ILE A 32 1.01 -19.89 -18.72
C ILE A 32 0.07 -20.78 -19.55
N SER A 33 0.23 -22.10 -19.44
CA SER A 33 -0.57 -23.09 -20.17
C SER A 33 -1.37 -24.05 -19.29
N LYS A 34 -1.17 -24.01 -17.98
CA LYS A 34 -1.78 -24.94 -17.01
C LYS A 34 -2.33 -24.21 -15.81
N GLU A 35 -3.29 -24.84 -15.14
CA GLU A 35 -3.93 -24.30 -13.95
C GLU A 35 -2.98 -24.19 -12.75
N GLU A 36 -2.03 -25.13 -12.62
CA GLU A 36 -0.98 -25.07 -11.59
C GLU A 36 -0.15 -23.77 -11.65
N HIS A 37 0.06 -23.21 -12.84
CA HIS A 37 0.75 -21.94 -13.02
C HIS A 37 -0.12 -20.76 -12.56
N LEU A 38 -1.45 -20.83 -12.72
CA LEU A 38 -2.38 -19.81 -12.25
C LEU A 38 -2.49 -19.79 -10.73
N ASP A 39 -2.51 -20.97 -10.10
CA ASP A 39 -2.50 -21.09 -8.65
C ASP A 39 -1.18 -20.56 -8.06
N ALA A 40 -0.04 -20.90 -8.67
CA ALA A 40 1.25 -20.35 -8.28
C ALA A 40 1.28 -18.81 -8.44
N LEU A 41 0.80 -18.29 -9.57
CA LEU A 41 0.69 -16.85 -9.83
C LEU A 41 -0.17 -16.16 -8.78
N ARG A 42 -1.36 -16.69 -8.50
CA ARG A 42 -2.28 -16.15 -7.49
C ARG A 42 -1.61 -16.13 -6.12
N ARG A 43 -0.90 -17.18 -5.75
CA ARG A 43 -0.19 -17.28 -4.48
C ARG A 43 0.89 -16.20 -4.36
N ILE A 44 1.72 -16.03 -5.38
CA ILE A 44 2.81 -15.04 -5.40
C ILE A 44 2.25 -13.62 -5.31
N VAL A 45 1.23 -13.32 -6.12
CA VAL A 45 0.62 -11.98 -6.12
C VAL A 45 0.05 -11.64 -4.74
N ASN A 46 -0.67 -12.57 -4.09
CA ASN A 46 -1.31 -12.30 -2.81
C ASN A 46 -0.35 -12.30 -1.62
N LEU A 47 0.58 -13.26 -1.56
CA LEU A 47 1.41 -13.46 -0.37
C LEU A 47 2.73 -12.70 -0.42
N HIS A 48 3.24 -12.42 -1.61
CA HIS A 48 4.56 -11.83 -1.77
C HIS A 48 4.46 -10.43 -2.38
N TRP A 49 3.81 -10.29 -3.53
CA TRP A 49 3.88 -9.05 -4.30
C TRP A 49 2.99 -7.92 -3.77
N LEU A 50 1.70 -8.19 -3.51
CA LEU A 50 0.74 -7.17 -3.05
C LEU A 50 1.12 -6.53 -1.70
N PRO A 51 1.61 -7.27 -0.70
CA PRO A 51 2.04 -6.67 0.57
C PRO A 51 3.17 -5.64 0.42
N LEU A 52 4.06 -5.82 -0.56
CA LEU A 52 5.19 -4.90 -0.81
C LEU A 52 4.74 -3.50 -1.25
N LEU A 53 3.58 -3.39 -1.89
CA LEU A 53 3.03 -2.09 -2.30
C LEU A 53 2.45 -1.29 -1.13
N GLN A 54 2.24 -1.92 0.03
CA GLN A 54 1.66 -1.30 1.22
C GLN A 54 0.40 -0.47 0.91
N LEU A 55 -0.46 -0.95 0.01
CA LEU A 55 -1.61 -0.19 -0.49
C LEU A 55 -2.55 0.29 0.61
N HIS A 56 -2.62 -0.43 1.72
CA HIS A 56 -3.41 -0.06 2.89
C HIS A 56 -2.97 1.28 3.50
N GLU A 57 -1.69 1.65 3.43
CA GLU A 57 -1.16 2.92 3.94
C GLU A 57 -1.75 4.14 3.22
N PHE A 58 -2.22 3.98 1.97
CA PHE A 58 -2.92 5.04 1.24
C PHE A 58 -4.33 5.31 1.78
N TYR A 59 -4.87 4.39 2.58
CA TYR A 59 -6.22 4.47 3.15
C TYR A 59 -6.20 4.60 4.68
N THR A 60 -5.07 4.33 5.33
CA THR A 60 -4.89 4.47 6.77
C THR A 60 -4.10 5.74 7.10
N ILE A 61 -4.35 6.31 8.28
CA ILE A 61 -3.54 7.40 8.81
C ILE A 61 -2.61 6.86 9.90
N ASN A 62 -1.37 7.33 9.93
CA ASN A 62 -0.45 7.03 11.01
C ASN A 62 -0.87 7.83 12.25
N VAL A 63 -1.50 7.15 13.20
CA VAL A 63 -2.05 7.77 14.41
C VAL A 63 -0.92 8.33 15.28
N ASP A 64 0.17 7.60 15.47
CA ASP A 64 1.28 8.04 16.32
C ASP A 64 1.91 9.33 15.79
N ALA A 65 2.19 9.37 14.48
CA ALA A 65 2.71 10.56 13.84
C ALA A 65 1.72 11.75 13.92
N LEU A 66 0.43 11.49 13.80
CA LEU A 66 -0.60 12.52 13.93
C LEU A 66 -0.70 13.04 15.37
N VAL A 67 -0.60 12.16 16.36
CA VAL A 67 -0.60 12.50 17.79
C VAL A 67 0.64 13.33 18.10
N ASP A 68 1.82 12.99 17.60
CA ASP A 68 3.03 13.79 17.78
C ASP A 68 2.88 15.21 17.20
N VAL A 69 2.35 15.32 15.98
CA VAL A 69 2.05 16.62 15.35
C VAL A 69 1.02 17.41 16.17
N PHE A 70 0.00 16.74 16.70
CA PHE A 70 -1.00 17.37 17.55
C PHE A 70 -0.37 17.88 18.85
N HIS A 71 0.44 17.06 19.53
CA HIS A 71 1.15 17.43 20.75
C HIS A 71 2.07 18.64 20.52
N GLN A 72 2.84 18.65 19.44
CA GLN A 72 3.67 19.81 19.07
C GLN A 72 2.82 21.07 18.90
N LYS A 73 1.72 20.98 18.13
CA LYS A 73 0.82 22.13 17.93
C LYS A 73 0.20 22.63 19.24
N VAL A 74 -0.16 21.76 20.17
CA VAL A 74 -0.72 22.15 21.49
C VAL A 74 0.31 22.86 22.35
N ILE A 75 1.58 22.44 22.29
CA ILE A 75 2.69 23.11 22.98
C ILE A 75 2.93 24.48 22.35
N ASP A 76 2.98 24.57 21.02
CA ASP A 76 3.22 25.80 20.27
C ASP A 76 2.09 26.84 20.43
N LEU A 77 0.84 26.40 20.57
CA LEU A 77 -0.34 27.26 20.78
C LEU A 77 -0.52 27.72 22.23
N GLY A 78 0.32 27.26 23.17
CA GLY A 78 0.28 27.70 24.56
C GLY A 78 -0.95 27.19 25.32
N ALA A 79 -0.90 25.91 25.72
CA ALA A 79 -1.83 25.19 26.60
C ALA A 79 -3.20 24.81 25.98
N PRO A 80 -3.79 23.68 26.41
CA PRO A 80 -5.17 23.33 26.07
C PRO A 80 -6.09 24.37 26.69
N THR A 81 -6.56 25.29 25.86
CA THR A 81 -7.60 26.24 26.25
C THR A 81 -8.84 25.44 26.66
N SER A 82 -9.32 25.62 27.88
CA SER A 82 -10.57 25.02 28.38
C SER A 82 -11.84 25.62 27.73
N ALA A 83 -11.67 26.48 26.73
CA ALA A 83 -12.77 27.07 25.99
C ALA A 83 -13.26 26.09 24.90
N PRO A 84 -14.56 26.08 24.59
CA PRO A 84 -15.12 25.21 23.58
C PRO A 84 -14.43 25.45 22.22
N LEU A 85 -14.18 24.38 21.46
CA LEU A 85 -13.69 24.46 20.09
C LEU A 85 -14.59 25.42 19.29
N PRO A 86 -14.03 26.44 18.60
CA PRO A 86 -14.84 27.33 17.79
C PRO A 86 -15.42 26.55 16.61
N ASP A 87 -16.74 26.55 16.49
CA ASP A 87 -17.48 26.01 15.34
C ASP A 87 -17.07 26.77 14.08
N LYS A 88 -16.07 26.26 13.36
CA LYS A 88 -15.75 26.72 12.01
C LYS A 88 -15.92 25.56 11.04
N PRO A 89 -16.77 25.69 10.02
CA PRO A 89 -16.92 24.65 9.01
C PRO A 89 -15.63 24.57 8.17
N LEU A 90 -15.31 23.33 7.78
CA LEU A 90 -14.23 22.94 6.89
C LEU A 90 -14.25 23.71 5.55
#